data_AF-A0A5N7JVL6-F1
#
_entry.id   AF-A0A5N7JVL6-F1
#
_cell.length_a   1.000
_cell.length_b   1.000
_cell.length_c   1.000
_cell.angle_alpha   90.00
_cell.angle_beta   90.00
_cell.angle_gamma   90.00
#
_symmetry.space_group_name_H-M   'P 1'
#
loop_
_entity.id
_entity.type
_entity.pdbx_description
1 polymer ?
#
loop_
_entity_poly.entity_id
_entity_poly.type
_entity_poly.pdbx_seq_one_letter_code
_entity_poly.pdbx_strand_id
1 'polypeptide(L)'
;MPYKSGNTVFLGETVITAYREQTFGPNNGGGYEDFAGSRDARRIGSATRNYILEKFPPLVSNAVRNQEVLYSQKLGALATSMEDSLSAIRGKKGNTASTPVGALVQEISIRETLLADKSSKITTQIMVANSYYRTHFFSKRVSEFMRRAISDSMIFSDPDKNFQNWQKSLYAAYAAKLLNEEIAYLTQQLAWLKAQVEQAWAAEAAEQARALAQANAIRAANTFRVSARPGGAQLNAAAGSIALTASSTFTLDAAIQAAIQALKGLAATVLDRATGVGIGLLVYSPTLGNSDRFSTTMSTPVAALTPQLPSNLPEIAAAGGTVDMPYRIYGDHYQYSVIATSAGDSVSAKVPVRALTLDTALNAYTFTSADTPPRTLVFPVTTPGNSSTTTPSHMVDVPVHEGVTLTPIEVTAEALPAFYPQDLRDAIYVFPKESGLPPIYAVFSEPLDSGKFTRRQLDRKFKHASSFGIDENQKKHRNFN
;
A
#
# COMPACT_ATOMS: atom_id res chain seq x y z
N MET A 1 -19.72 83.42 32.43
CA MET A 1 -20.09 83.72 31.03
C MET A 1 -19.31 82.76 30.13
N PRO A 2 -19.93 81.97 29.22
CA PRO A 2 -19.15 81.05 28.40
C PRO A 2 -18.66 81.77 27.14
N TYR A 3 -17.34 81.72 26.91
CA TYR A 3 -16.72 82.16 25.66
C TYR A 3 -16.99 81.12 24.56
N LYS A 4 -17.47 81.58 23.40
CA LYS A 4 -17.70 80.75 22.19
C LYS A 4 -16.40 80.59 21.39
N SER A 5 -16.34 79.52 20.58
CA SER A 5 -15.22 79.22 19.67
C SER A 5 -14.96 80.36 18.68
N GLY A 6 -13.70 80.78 18.52
CA GLY A 6 -13.28 81.91 17.68
C GLY A 6 -12.80 83.17 18.43
N ASN A 7 -12.82 83.17 19.76
CA ASN A 7 -12.30 84.30 20.55
C ASN A 7 -10.79 84.21 20.75
N THR A 8 -10.07 85.28 20.43
CA THR A 8 -8.64 85.45 20.72
C THR A 8 -8.44 85.52 22.23
N VAL A 9 -7.72 84.55 22.79
CA VAL A 9 -7.35 84.52 24.20
C VAL A 9 -6.14 85.43 24.40
N PHE A 10 -6.29 86.50 25.18
CA PHE A 10 -5.15 87.30 25.64
C PHE A 10 -4.39 86.49 26.68
N LEU A 11 -3.21 85.99 26.30
CA LEU A 11 -2.21 85.50 27.24
C LEU A 11 -1.62 86.74 27.94
N GLY A 12 -1.68 86.78 29.27
CA GLY A 12 -1.02 87.83 30.05
C GLY A 12 0.50 87.86 29.81
N GLU A 13 1.15 88.95 30.22
CA GLU A 13 2.59 89.16 30.00
C GLU A 13 3.43 87.94 30.43
N THR A 14 4.35 87.55 29.55
CA THR A 14 5.32 86.50 29.86
C THR A 14 6.35 87.06 30.83
N VAL A 15 6.22 86.72 32.11
CA VAL A 15 7.22 87.05 33.13
C VAL A 15 8.32 85.99 33.08
N ILE A 16 9.47 86.34 32.51
CA ILE A 16 10.70 85.55 32.60
C ILE A 16 11.38 85.93 33.92
N THR A 17 11.23 85.09 34.94
CA THR A 17 12.01 85.24 36.18
C THR A 17 13.45 84.82 35.95
N ALA A 18 14.40 85.69 36.32
CA ALA A 18 15.82 85.41 36.22
C ALA A 18 16.21 84.17 37.04
N TYR A 19 17.10 83.34 36.49
CA TYR A 19 17.61 82.13 37.13
C TYR A 19 18.26 82.47 38.48
N ARG A 20 17.72 81.95 39.58
CA ARG A 20 18.39 81.94 40.89
C ARG A 20 19.05 80.59 41.12
N GLU A 21 20.29 80.59 41.59
CA GLU A 21 21.00 79.38 42.02
C GLU A 21 20.21 78.61 43.09
N GLN A 22 20.16 77.29 42.94
CA GLN A 22 19.47 76.39 43.87
C GLN A 22 20.28 76.22 45.16
N THR A 23 19.78 76.73 46.28
CA THR A 23 20.26 76.36 47.61
C THR A 23 19.42 75.21 48.17
N PHE A 24 19.99 74.00 48.22
CA PHE A 24 19.37 72.85 48.87
C PHE A 24 19.55 72.93 50.38
N GLY A 25 18.45 73.20 51.10
CA GLY A 25 18.39 73.11 52.57
C GLY A 25 17.63 71.84 53.01
N PRO A 26 17.90 71.27 54.20
CA PRO A 26 17.46 69.91 54.55
C PRO A 26 15.96 69.71 54.75
N ASN A 27 15.16 70.78 54.89
CA ASN A 27 13.75 70.69 55.30
C ASN A 27 12.78 71.61 54.52
N ASN A 28 13.13 72.07 53.32
CA ASN A 28 12.19 72.82 52.47
C ASN A 28 12.27 72.30 51.03
N GLY A 29 11.25 71.53 50.63
CA GLY A 29 11.05 71.09 49.25
C GLY A 29 10.91 72.30 48.32
N GLY A 30 11.71 72.30 47.24
CA GLY A 30 11.72 73.36 46.24
C GLY A 30 10.36 73.55 45.58
N GLY A 31 9.88 74.79 45.59
CA GLY A 31 8.66 75.21 44.94
C GLY A 31 8.78 75.18 43.42
N TYR A 32 8.17 74.16 42.82
CA TYR A 32 7.24 74.43 41.73
C TYR A 32 5.87 74.49 42.39
N GLU A 33 5.07 75.53 42.12
CA GLU A 33 3.64 75.39 42.36
C GLU A 33 3.19 74.17 41.54
N ASP A 34 2.69 73.12 42.19
CA ASP A 34 2.16 71.94 41.50
C ASP A 34 1.09 72.43 40.52
N PHE A 35 1.43 72.57 39.25
CA PHE A 35 0.51 73.06 38.22
C PHE A 35 -0.79 72.27 38.29
N ALA A 36 -0.70 70.95 38.45
CA ALA A 36 -1.83 70.03 38.63
C ALA A 36 -2.78 70.40 39.79
N GLY A 37 -2.27 71.01 40.86
CA GLY A 37 -3.05 71.48 42.02
C GLY A 37 -3.66 72.87 41.87
N SER A 38 -3.17 73.67 40.91
CA SER A 38 -3.55 75.07 40.68
C SER A 38 -5.02 75.24 40.25
N ARG A 39 -5.57 76.45 40.45
CA ARG A 39 -6.92 76.80 39.97
C ARG A 39 -7.04 76.69 38.45
N ASP A 40 -5.98 77.00 37.71
CA ASP A 40 -5.98 76.96 36.26
C ASP A 40 -5.93 75.54 35.72
N ALA A 41 -5.14 74.64 36.32
CA ALA A 41 -5.17 73.23 35.93
C ALA A 41 -6.51 72.56 36.26
N ARG A 42 -7.20 72.95 37.34
CA ARG A 42 -8.57 72.47 37.63
C ARG A 42 -9.56 72.94 36.56
N ARG A 43 -9.44 74.19 36.08
CA ARG A 43 -10.28 74.72 35.00
C ARG A 43 -10.01 74.03 33.67
N ILE A 44 -8.73 73.89 33.29
CA ILE A 44 -8.31 73.18 32.08
C ILE A 44 -8.78 71.73 32.15
N GLY A 45 -8.54 71.03 33.26
CA GLY A 45 -9.00 69.66 33.45
C GLY A 45 -10.53 69.52 33.35
N SER A 46 -11.29 70.43 33.96
CA SER A 46 -12.76 70.44 33.83
C SER A 46 -13.21 70.65 32.39
N ALA A 47 -12.58 71.57 31.65
CA ALA A 47 -12.89 71.81 30.25
C ALA A 47 -12.56 70.58 29.38
N THR A 48 -11.41 69.94 29.61
CA THR A 48 -11.01 68.71 28.91
C THR A 48 -11.94 67.55 29.23
N ARG A 49 -12.38 67.36 30.48
CA ARG A 49 -13.39 66.34 30.82
C ARG A 49 -14.71 66.57 30.09
N ASN A 50 -15.21 67.79 30.07
CA ASN A 50 -16.46 68.12 29.36
C ASN A 50 -16.33 67.84 27.87
N TYR A 51 -15.22 68.27 27.26
CA TYR A 51 -14.90 67.96 25.86
C TYR A 51 -14.90 66.45 25.59
N ILE A 52 -14.28 65.66 26.46
CA ILE A 52 -14.21 64.21 26.31
C ILE A 52 -15.60 63.57 26.40
N LEU A 53 -16.39 63.98 27.40
CA LEU A 53 -17.73 63.44 27.65
C LEU A 53 -18.74 63.83 26.57
N GLU A 54 -18.55 64.95 25.87
CA GLU A 54 -19.39 65.38 24.77
C GLU A 54 -19.00 64.69 23.45
N LYS A 55 -17.69 64.67 23.12
CA LYS A 55 -17.22 64.27 21.79
C LYS A 55 -17.09 62.75 21.60
N PHE A 56 -16.49 62.04 22.56
CA PHE A 56 -16.05 60.65 22.31
C PHE A 56 -17.10 59.55 22.46
N PRO A 57 -18.17 59.66 23.28
CA PRO A 57 -19.15 58.59 23.38
C PRO A 57 -19.74 58.13 22.02
N PRO A 58 -20.22 59.03 21.14
CA PRO A 58 -20.71 58.61 19.83
C PRO A 58 -19.59 58.06 18.93
N LEU A 59 -18.37 58.59 19.00
CA LEU A 59 -17.23 58.12 18.20
C LEU A 59 -16.80 56.70 18.60
N VAL A 60 -16.76 56.42 19.90
CA VAL A 60 -16.45 55.10 20.45
C VAL A 60 -17.50 54.08 20.05
N SER A 61 -18.79 54.42 20.21
CA SER A 61 -19.90 53.53 19.81
C SER A 61 -19.86 53.22 18.32
N ASN A 62 -19.67 54.24 17.47
CA ASN A 62 -19.59 54.06 16.02
C ASN A 62 -18.35 53.24 15.62
N ALA A 63 -17.20 53.45 16.24
CA ALA A 63 -15.99 52.70 15.94
C ALA A 63 -16.15 51.20 16.23
N VAL A 64 -16.78 50.85 17.36
CA VAL A 64 -17.08 49.45 17.72
C VAL A 64 -18.08 48.87 16.73
N ARG A 65 -19.23 49.52 16.52
CA ARG A 65 -20.28 49.04 15.61
C ARG A 65 -19.75 48.81 14.20
N ASN A 66 -18.92 49.72 13.68
CA ASN A 66 -18.34 49.56 12.35
C ASN A 66 -17.42 48.33 12.27
N GLN A 67 -16.61 48.08 13.31
CA GLN A 67 -15.78 46.87 13.36
C GLN A 67 -16.59 45.59 13.50
N GLU A 68 -17.69 45.60 14.27
CA GLU A 68 -18.60 44.45 14.36
C GLU A 68 -19.24 44.11 13.02
N VAL A 69 -19.74 45.11 12.29
CA VAL A 69 -20.31 44.91 10.95
C VAL A 69 -19.26 44.38 9.97
N LEU A 70 -18.07 44.99 9.94
CA LEU A 70 -16.99 44.55 9.06
C LEU A 70 -16.53 43.12 9.39
N TYR A 71 -16.43 42.78 10.67
CA TYR A 71 -16.09 41.44 11.12
C TYR A 71 -17.12 40.42 10.65
N SER A 72 -18.42 40.68 10.87
CA SER A 72 -19.48 39.76 10.45
C SER A 72 -19.51 39.56 8.92
N GLN A 73 -19.28 40.63 8.15
CA GLN A 73 -19.16 40.52 6.68
C GLN A 73 -17.98 39.64 6.27
N LYS A 74 -16.80 39.86 6.85
CA LYS A 74 -15.60 39.06 6.54
C LYS A 74 -15.74 37.61 6.99
N LEU A 75 -16.39 37.37 8.12
CA LEU A 75 -16.67 36.02 8.60
C LEU A 75 -17.63 35.28 7.64
N GLY A 76 -18.64 35.96 7.12
CA GLY A 76 -19.53 35.40 6.09
C GLY A 76 -18.83 35.08 4.76
N ALA A 77 -17.77 35.81 4.43
CA ALA A 77 -16.95 35.61 3.23
C ALA A 77 -15.68 34.75 3.46
N LEU A 78 -15.55 34.12 4.64
CA LEU A 78 -14.33 33.45 5.07
C LEU A 78 -13.85 32.39 4.07
N ALA A 79 -14.74 31.48 3.66
CA ALA A 79 -14.40 30.38 2.76
C ALA A 79 -13.90 30.89 1.39
N THR A 80 -14.60 31.84 0.79
CA THR A 80 -14.21 32.44 -0.49
C THR A 80 -12.86 33.16 -0.39
N SER A 81 -12.67 33.96 0.65
CA SER A 81 -11.40 34.69 0.85
C SER A 81 -10.21 33.76 1.08
N MET A 82 -10.42 32.61 1.75
CA MET A 82 -9.39 31.59 1.91
C MET A 82 -9.06 30.93 0.57
N GLU A 83 -10.06 30.60 -0.25
CA GLU A 83 -9.83 30.00 -1.56
C GLU A 83 -9.07 30.92 -2.52
N ASP A 84 -9.35 32.23 -2.49
CA ASP A 84 -8.59 33.23 -3.26
C ASP A 84 -7.12 33.27 -2.82
N SER A 85 -6.88 33.21 -1.51
CA SER A 85 -5.52 33.20 -0.94
C SER A 85 -4.76 31.92 -1.31
N LEU A 86 -5.43 30.77 -1.26
CA LEU A 86 -4.86 29.48 -1.65
C LEU A 86 -4.55 29.44 -3.16
N SER A 87 -5.45 29.97 -3.99
CA SER A 87 -5.27 30.06 -5.44
C SER A 87 -4.09 30.96 -5.81
N ALA A 88 -3.88 32.06 -5.10
CA ALA A 88 -2.71 32.91 -5.28
C ALA A 88 -1.39 32.17 -4.97
N ILE A 89 -1.38 31.31 -3.93
CA ILE A 89 -0.20 30.49 -3.60
C ILE A 89 0.01 29.40 -4.65
N ARG A 90 -1.06 28.75 -5.13
CA ARG A 90 -0.98 27.78 -6.25
C ARG A 90 -0.33 28.40 -7.49
N GLY A 91 -0.77 29.60 -7.87
CA GLY A 91 -0.21 30.32 -9.02
C GLY A 91 1.28 30.59 -8.91
N LYS A 92 1.80 30.85 -7.70
CA LYS A 92 3.24 31.05 -7.46
C LYS A 92 4.05 29.76 -7.45
N LYS A 93 3.46 28.67 -6.95
CA LYS A 93 4.15 27.39 -6.76
C LYS A 93 4.20 26.54 -8.04
N GLY A 94 3.25 26.75 -8.95
CA GLY A 94 3.10 25.93 -10.16
C GLY A 94 2.54 24.53 -9.85
N ASN A 95 2.20 23.76 -10.90
CA ASN A 95 1.74 22.38 -10.73
C ASN A 95 2.92 21.41 -10.87
N THR A 96 3.27 20.70 -9.80
CA THR A 96 4.40 19.76 -9.77
C THR A 96 3.96 18.32 -9.47
N ALA A 97 2.68 18.09 -9.22
CA ALA A 97 2.16 16.78 -8.86
C ALA A 97 1.89 15.92 -10.11
N SER A 98 2.49 14.73 -10.16
CA SER A 98 2.25 13.74 -11.21
C SER A 98 1.37 12.56 -10.78
N THR A 99 1.03 12.49 -9.49
CA THR A 99 0.19 11.42 -8.92
C THR A 99 -0.96 12.02 -8.09
N PRO A 100 -2.08 11.29 -7.90
CA PRO A 100 -3.19 11.74 -7.07
C PRO A 100 -2.77 12.06 -5.63
N VAL A 101 -1.95 11.19 -5.01
CA VAL A 101 -1.41 11.43 -3.66
C VAL A 101 -0.45 12.62 -3.64
N GLY A 102 0.37 12.78 -4.69
CA GLY A 102 1.23 13.94 -4.86
C GLY A 102 0.45 15.26 -4.92
N ALA A 103 -0.74 15.26 -5.52
CA ALA A 103 -1.61 16.43 -5.57
C ALA A 103 -2.15 16.81 -4.18
N LEU A 104 -2.55 15.82 -3.38
CA LEU A 104 -2.97 16.04 -1.99
C LEU A 104 -1.82 16.59 -1.13
N VAL A 105 -0.62 16.02 -1.26
CA VAL A 105 0.59 16.51 -0.55
C VAL A 105 0.94 17.94 -0.95
N GLN A 106 0.80 18.27 -2.23
CA GLN A 106 1.00 19.64 -2.72
C GLN A 106 -0.01 20.61 -2.07
N GLU A 107 -1.29 20.23 -2.01
CA GLU A 107 -2.36 21.02 -1.38
C GLU A 107 -2.18 21.20 0.14
N ILE A 108 -1.62 20.20 0.84
CA ILE A 108 -1.21 20.32 2.25
C ILE A 108 -0.15 21.42 2.38
N SER A 109 0.92 21.34 1.58
CA SER A 109 2.03 22.30 1.67
C SER A 109 1.61 23.74 1.32
N ILE A 110 0.66 23.92 0.39
CA ILE A 110 0.06 25.22 0.09
C ILE A 110 -0.67 25.79 1.31
N ARG A 111 -1.49 24.97 1.99
CA ARG A 111 -2.22 25.38 3.20
C ARG A 111 -1.30 25.63 4.39
N GLU A 112 -0.23 24.84 4.56
CA GLU A 112 0.77 25.08 5.61
C GLU A 112 1.50 26.42 5.40
N THR A 113 1.76 26.80 4.15
CA THR A 113 2.34 28.11 3.81
C THR A 113 1.39 29.24 4.21
N LEU A 114 0.10 29.13 3.86
CA LEU A 114 -0.88 30.15 4.24
C LEU A 114 -1.07 30.21 5.76
N LEU A 115 -1.13 29.05 6.42
CA LEU A 115 -1.24 28.96 7.87
C LEU A 115 -0.07 29.68 8.56
N ALA A 116 1.17 29.45 8.12
CA ALA A 116 2.35 30.11 8.67
C ALA A 116 2.30 31.64 8.52
N ASP A 117 1.89 32.15 7.35
CA ASP A 117 1.70 33.59 7.12
C ASP A 117 0.64 34.19 8.05
N LYS A 118 -0.50 33.52 8.21
CA LYS A 118 -1.60 33.95 9.09
C LYS A 118 -1.19 33.90 10.57
N SER A 119 -0.46 32.86 10.99
CA SER A 119 0.10 32.73 12.34
C SER A 119 1.11 33.83 12.67
N SER A 120 1.89 34.30 11.71
CA SER A 120 2.79 35.46 11.91
C SER A 120 1.98 36.77 12.08
N LYS A 121 0.96 36.95 11.25
CA LYS A 121 0.09 38.14 11.28
C LYS A 121 -0.69 38.25 12.58
N ILE A 122 -1.24 37.16 13.12
CA ILE A 122 -2.03 37.21 14.36
C ILE A 122 -1.17 37.65 15.54
N THR A 123 0.06 37.17 15.66
CA THR A 123 1.00 37.60 16.72
C THR A 123 1.25 39.10 16.65
N THR A 124 1.46 39.64 15.44
CA THR A 124 1.64 41.08 15.24
C THR A 124 0.39 41.87 15.63
N GLN A 125 -0.79 41.41 15.23
CA GLN A 125 -2.05 42.09 15.55
C GLN A 125 -2.37 42.05 17.05
N ILE A 126 -2.08 40.95 17.75
CA ILE A 126 -2.23 40.85 19.20
C ILE A 126 -1.35 41.88 19.93
N MET A 127 -0.09 42.06 19.50
CA MET A 127 0.79 43.08 20.09
C MET A 127 0.23 44.49 19.92
N VAL A 128 -0.29 44.83 18.73
CA VAL A 128 -0.90 46.14 18.47
C VAL A 128 -2.21 46.30 19.25
N ALA A 129 -3.06 45.28 19.30
CA ALA A 129 -4.32 45.27 20.03
C ALA A 129 -4.13 45.54 21.53
N ASN A 130 -3.08 44.96 22.11
CA ASN A 130 -2.81 45.07 23.53
C ASN A 130 -2.03 46.35 23.89
N SER A 131 -1.59 47.14 22.91
CA SER A 131 -0.74 48.33 23.15
C SER A 131 -1.44 49.41 23.97
N TYR A 132 -2.75 49.63 23.80
CA TYR A 132 -3.48 50.63 24.57
C TYR A 132 -3.65 50.19 26.03
N TYR A 133 -4.25 49.02 26.29
CA TYR A 133 -4.60 48.59 27.65
C TYR A 133 -3.47 47.85 28.38
N ARG A 134 -2.40 47.44 27.68
CA ARG A 134 -1.33 46.56 28.19
C ARG A 134 -1.83 45.18 28.65
N THR A 135 -2.99 44.79 28.16
CA THR A 135 -3.66 43.50 28.40
C THR A 135 -4.56 43.22 27.19
N HIS A 136 -5.13 42.01 27.13
CA HIS A 136 -6.05 41.60 26.08
C HIS A 136 -7.15 42.63 25.88
N PHE A 137 -7.24 43.20 24.66
CA PHE A 137 -8.12 44.34 24.40
C PHE A 137 -9.59 44.09 24.79
N PHE A 138 -10.15 42.94 24.40
CA PHE A 138 -11.54 42.59 24.71
C PHE A 138 -11.78 42.17 26.17
N SER A 139 -10.75 42.12 27.02
CA SER A 139 -10.94 41.93 28.46
C SER A 139 -11.46 43.20 29.14
N LYS A 140 -11.47 44.33 28.43
CA LYS A 140 -11.96 45.63 28.91
C LYS A 140 -13.31 45.93 28.26
N ARG A 141 -14.25 46.44 29.05
CA ARG A 141 -15.54 46.93 28.54
C ARG A 141 -15.31 48.22 27.74
N VAL A 142 -16.19 48.51 26.80
CA VAL A 142 -16.13 49.76 26.01
C VAL A 142 -16.07 51.01 26.91
N SER A 143 -16.76 50.98 28.05
CA SER A 143 -16.74 52.06 29.05
C SER A 143 -15.37 52.33 29.69
N GLU A 144 -14.44 51.37 29.65
CA GLU A 144 -13.09 51.54 30.20
C GLU A 144 -12.27 52.58 29.44
N PHE A 145 -12.56 52.80 28.14
CA PHE A 145 -11.95 53.90 27.41
C PHE A 145 -12.30 55.24 28.06
N MET A 146 -13.61 55.48 28.30
CA MET A 146 -14.08 56.72 28.89
C MET A 146 -13.53 56.93 30.29
N ARG A 147 -13.54 55.87 31.12
CA ARG A 147 -12.96 55.89 32.48
C ARG A 147 -11.49 56.32 32.47
N ARG A 148 -10.70 55.80 31.53
CA ARG A 148 -9.28 56.13 31.42
C ARG A 148 -9.04 57.52 30.83
N ALA A 149 -9.83 57.92 29.82
CA ALA A 149 -9.71 59.21 29.15
C ALA A 149 -9.95 60.39 30.12
N ILE A 150 -10.87 60.25 31.08
CA ILE A 150 -11.15 61.29 32.10
C ILE A 150 -10.28 61.21 33.35
N SER A 151 -9.35 60.25 33.43
CA SER A 151 -8.46 60.08 34.59
C SER A 151 -7.47 61.23 34.71
N ASP A 152 -7.03 61.53 35.94
CA ASP A 152 -6.08 62.63 36.17
C ASP A 152 -4.72 62.43 35.47
N SER A 153 -4.38 61.18 35.12
CA SER A 153 -3.18 60.85 34.33
C SER A 153 -3.30 61.17 32.83
N MET A 154 -4.52 61.28 32.30
CA MET A 154 -4.81 61.47 30.86
C MET A 154 -5.48 62.80 30.54
N ILE A 155 -6.00 63.49 31.54
CA ILE A 155 -6.75 64.75 31.39
C ILE A 155 -5.90 65.92 30.85
N PHE A 156 -4.58 65.85 31.00
CA PHE A 156 -3.61 66.81 30.45
C PHE A 156 -2.94 66.31 29.17
N SER A 157 -3.29 65.11 28.70
CA SER A 157 -2.83 64.57 27.40
C SER A 157 -3.79 65.00 26.29
N ASP A 158 -3.33 64.94 25.03
CA ASP A 158 -4.15 65.16 23.84
C ASP A 158 -5.27 64.09 23.75
N PRO A 159 -6.56 64.47 23.93
CA PRO A 159 -7.67 63.52 23.93
C PRO A 159 -7.90 62.85 22.56
N ASP A 160 -7.65 63.57 21.47
CA ASP A 160 -7.82 63.06 20.11
C ASP A 160 -6.74 62.02 19.79
N LYS A 161 -5.49 62.29 20.16
CA LYS A 161 -4.40 61.31 20.06
C LYS A 161 -4.66 60.07 20.92
N ASN A 162 -5.23 60.24 22.11
CA ASN A 162 -5.61 59.13 22.97
C ASN A 162 -6.69 58.24 22.32
N PHE A 163 -7.72 58.84 21.74
CA PHE A 163 -8.75 58.12 20.97
C PHE A 163 -8.15 57.39 19.76
N GLN A 164 -7.26 58.02 18.99
CA GLN A 164 -6.58 57.38 17.86
C GLN A 164 -5.78 56.14 18.28
N ASN A 165 -5.07 56.20 19.41
CA ASN A 165 -4.33 55.05 19.95
C ASN A 165 -5.27 53.91 20.38
N TRP A 166 -6.39 54.24 21.02
CA TRP A 166 -7.42 53.25 21.36
C TRP A 166 -8.05 52.62 20.12
N GLN A 167 -8.39 53.44 19.12
CA GLN A 167 -8.99 53.00 17.87
C GLN A 167 -8.05 52.08 17.07
N LYS A 168 -6.75 52.39 17.02
CA LYS A 168 -5.73 51.50 16.44
C LYS A 168 -5.73 50.13 17.12
N SER A 169 -5.83 50.11 18.46
CA SER A 169 -5.89 48.87 19.23
C SER A 169 -7.19 48.10 18.99
N LEU A 170 -8.33 48.79 18.87
CA LEU A 170 -9.61 48.19 18.50
C LEU A 170 -9.53 47.48 17.14
N TYR A 171 -8.99 48.15 16.13
CA TYR A 171 -8.89 47.60 14.77
C TYR A 171 -7.98 46.37 14.72
N ALA A 172 -6.85 46.43 15.42
CA ALA A 172 -5.95 45.28 15.56
C ALA A 172 -6.60 44.11 16.32
N ALA A 173 -7.43 44.39 17.33
CA ALA A 173 -8.14 43.36 18.08
C ALA A 173 -9.15 42.60 17.20
N TYR A 174 -9.94 43.30 16.38
CA TYR A 174 -10.83 42.65 15.41
C TYR A 174 -10.08 41.93 14.29
N ALA A 175 -8.94 42.47 13.83
CA ALA A 175 -8.07 41.78 12.89
C ALA A 175 -7.52 40.47 13.46
N ALA A 176 -7.05 40.48 14.72
CA ALA A 176 -6.61 39.27 15.42
C ALA A 176 -7.75 38.26 15.59
N LYS A 177 -8.97 38.74 15.93
CA LYS A 177 -10.16 37.89 16.04
C LYS A 177 -10.47 37.17 14.72
N LEU A 178 -10.45 37.88 13.59
CA LEU A 178 -10.68 37.26 12.28
C LEU A 178 -9.56 36.29 11.89
N LEU A 179 -8.29 36.65 12.13
CA LEU A 179 -7.15 35.76 11.88
C LEU A 179 -7.26 34.45 12.65
N ASN A 180 -7.82 34.49 13.86
CA ASN A 180 -8.05 33.28 14.66
C ASN A 180 -9.04 32.33 13.98
N GLU A 181 -10.13 32.86 13.41
CA GLU A 181 -11.11 32.07 12.63
C GLU A 181 -10.48 31.49 11.35
N GLU A 182 -9.67 32.29 10.63
CA GLU A 182 -8.93 31.84 9.44
C GLU A 182 -7.95 30.69 9.77
N ILE A 183 -7.21 30.82 10.87
CA ILE A 183 -6.28 29.78 11.34
C ILE A 183 -7.03 28.50 11.72
N ALA A 184 -8.16 28.61 12.43
CA ALA A 184 -8.96 27.46 12.81
C ALA A 184 -9.49 26.72 11.57
N TYR A 185 -10.01 27.46 10.58
CA TYR A 185 -10.48 26.91 9.31
C TYR A 185 -9.38 26.14 8.56
N LEU A 186 -8.19 26.74 8.41
CA LEU A 186 -7.05 26.10 7.73
C LEU A 186 -6.56 24.87 8.47
N THR A 187 -6.54 24.92 9.81
CA THR A 187 -6.13 23.79 10.66
C THR A 187 -7.07 22.60 10.48
N GLN A 188 -8.38 22.85 10.42
CA GLN A 188 -9.38 21.80 10.16
C GLN A 188 -9.20 21.18 8.76
N GLN A 189 -9.00 22.00 7.72
CA GLN A 189 -8.75 21.50 6.37
C GLN A 189 -7.47 20.66 6.27
N LEU A 190 -6.40 21.09 6.95
CA LEU A 190 -5.14 20.34 6.99
C LEU A 190 -5.31 18.98 7.67
N ALA A 191 -6.04 18.91 8.78
CA ALA A 191 -6.32 17.63 9.43
C ALA A 191 -7.06 16.67 8.50
N TRP A 192 -8.07 17.16 7.77
CA TRP A 192 -8.82 16.37 6.81
C TRP A 192 -7.98 15.91 5.60
N LEU A 193 -7.11 16.76 5.07
CA LEU A 193 -6.19 16.38 3.97
C LEU A 193 -5.13 15.37 4.42
N LYS A 194 -4.54 15.56 5.61
CA LYS A 194 -3.54 14.64 6.16
C LYS A 194 -4.12 13.24 6.38
N ALA A 195 -5.34 13.16 6.90
CA ALA A 195 -6.05 11.89 7.06
C ALA A 195 -6.29 11.18 5.71
N GLN A 196 -6.62 11.91 4.64
CA GLN A 196 -6.79 11.30 3.31
C GLN A 196 -5.49 10.78 2.72
N VAL A 197 -4.38 11.50 2.89
CA VAL A 197 -3.07 11.02 2.42
C VAL A 197 -2.69 9.73 3.15
N GLU A 198 -2.89 9.67 4.47
CA GLU A 198 -2.64 8.48 5.25
C GLU A 198 -3.52 7.29 4.81
N GLN A 199 -4.81 7.54 4.57
CA GLN A 199 -5.71 6.51 4.03
C GLN A 199 -5.29 6.02 2.64
N ALA A 200 -4.83 6.92 1.76
CA ALA A 200 -4.37 6.54 0.43
C ALA A 200 -3.12 5.66 0.48
N TRP A 201 -2.13 6.01 1.30
CA TRP A 201 -0.93 5.18 1.50
C TRP A 201 -1.26 3.82 2.13
N ALA A 202 -2.20 3.79 3.09
CA ALA A 202 -2.65 2.53 3.68
C ALA A 202 -3.35 1.62 2.66
N ALA A 203 -4.15 2.21 1.75
CA ALA A 203 -4.82 1.45 0.69
C ALA A 203 -3.81 0.87 -0.31
N GLU A 204 -2.83 1.65 -0.77
CA GLU A 204 -1.76 1.18 -1.66
C GLU A 204 -0.95 0.04 -1.01
N ALA A 205 -0.58 0.19 0.27
CA ALA A 205 0.12 -0.85 1.01
C ALA A 205 -0.71 -2.13 1.17
N ALA A 206 -2.02 -2.00 1.43
CA ALA A 206 -2.92 -3.13 1.53
C ALA A 206 -3.09 -3.88 0.20
N GLU A 207 -3.16 -3.15 -0.92
CA GLU A 207 -3.22 -3.76 -2.25
C GLU A 207 -1.93 -4.50 -2.61
N GLN A 208 -0.77 -3.89 -2.35
CA GLN A 208 0.52 -4.55 -2.54
C GLN A 208 0.66 -5.80 -1.67
N ALA A 209 0.25 -5.73 -0.40
CA ALA A 209 0.25 -6.89 0.49
C ALA A 209 -0.67 -8.00 -0.01
N ARG A 210 -1.85 -7.66 -0.56
CA ARG A 210 -2.77 -8.63 -1.18
C ARG A 210 -2.17 -9.24 -2.44
N ALA A 211 -1.56 -8.45 -3.31
CA ALA A 211 -0.91 -8.94 -4.53
C ALA A 211 0.26 -9.89 -4.19
N LEU A 212 1.09 -9.55 -3.20
CA LEU A 212 2.16 -10.41 -2.71
C LEU A 212 1.61 -11.69 -2.06
N ALA A 213 0.55 -11.59 -1.26
CA ALA A 213 -0.09 -12.76 -0.65
C ALA A 213 -0.68 -13.70 -1.72
N GLN A 214 -1.31 -13.15 -2.76
CA GLN A 214 -1.82 -13.92 -3.90
C GLN A 214 -0.69 -14.58 -4.68
N ALA A 215 0.39 -13.84 -4.99
CA ALA A 215 1.56 -14.39 -5.67
C ALA A 215 2.22 -15.52 -4.85
N ASN A 216 2.33 -15.35 -3.53
CA ASN A 216 2.86 -16.36 -2.62
C ASN A 216 1.93 -17.58 -2.52
N ALA A 217 0.62 -17.39 -2.49
CA ALA A 217 -0.36 -18.47 -2.50
C ALA A 217 -0.28 -19.30 -3.79
N ILE A 218 -0.17 -18.63 -4.96
CA ILE A 218 0.03 -19.30 -6.25
C ILE A 218 1.36 -20.05 -6.28
N ARG A 219 2.44 -19.47 -5.77
CA ARG A 219 3.76 -20.13 -5.70
C ARG A 219 3.71 -21.37 -4.80
N ALA A 220 3.11 -21.24 -3.61
CA ALA A 220 2.96 -22.35 -2.68
C ALA A 220 2.11 -23.48 -3.28
N ALA A 221 1.02 -23.15 -3.96
CA ALA A 221 0.15 -24.13 -4.63
C ALA A 221 0.84 -24.87 -5.80
N ASN A 222 1.90 -24.30 -6.39
CA ASN A 222 2.67 -24.91 -7.48
C ASN A 222 4.04 -25.44 -7.02
N THR A 223 4.26 -25.59 -5.71
CA THR A 223 5.50 -26.17 -5.16
C THR A 223 5.21 -27.57 -4.61
N PHE A 224 5.79 -28.58 -5.25
CA PHE A 224 5.58 -30.00 -4.94
C PHE A 224 6.79 -30.58 -4.22
N ARG A 225 6.56 -31.23 -3.09
CA ARG A 225 7.60 -31.95 -2.34
C ARG A 225 7.60 -33.42 -2.76
N VAL A 226 8.76 -33.92 -3.18
CA VAL A 226 8.93 -35.28 -3.70
C VAL A 226 10.10 -35.96 -2.97
N SER A 227 10.00 -37.25 -2.70
CA SER A 227 11.11 -37.99 -2.08
C SER A 227 12.31 -38.08 -3.03
N ALA A 228 13.51 -37.80 -2.52
CA ALA A 228 14.76 -37.82 -3.29
C ALA A 228 15.20 -39.25 -3.69
N ARG A 229 14.71 -40.28 -3.00
CA ARG A 229 14.94 -41.70 -3.35
C ARG A 229 13.68 -42.49 -3.06
N PRO A 230 12.69 -42.40 -3.96
CA PRO A 230 11.44 -43.08 -3.71
C PRO A 230 11.67 -44.60 -3.82
N GLY A 231 11.11 -45.38 -2.89
CA GLY A 231 11.18 -46.85 -2.93
C GLY A 231 10.37 -47.48 -4.08
N GLY A 232 9.71 -46.64 -4.88
CA GLY A 232 8.76 -46.99 -5.92
C GLY A 232 8.08 -45.75 -6.50
N ALA A 233 7.07 -45.90 -7.34
CA ALA A 233 6.26 -44.80 -7.81
C ALA A 233 5.44 -44.16 -6.67
N GLN A 234 5.33 -42.82 -6.70
CA GLN A 234 4.68 -42.00 -5.68
C GLN A 234 3.84 -40.90 -6.33
N LEU A 235 2.82 -40.42 -5.60
CA LEU A 235 1.99 -39.29 -5.97
C LEU A 235 2.12 -38.19 -4.93
N ASN A 236 2.20 -36.95 -5.37
CA ASN A 236 2.43 -35.79 -4.52
C ASN A 236 1.51 -34.63 -4.92
N ALA A 237 1.07 -33.86 -3.94
CA ALA A 237 0.44 -32.55 -4.11
C ALA A 237 1.34 -31.48 -3.46
N ALA A 238 0.97 -30.21 -3.61
CA ALA A 238 1.68 -29.13 -2.93
C ALA A 238 1.71 -29.29 -1.39
N ALA A 239 0.68 -29.94 -0.83
CA ALA A 239 0.56 -30.20 0.59
C ALA A 239 1.39 -31.40 1.09
N GLY A 240 1.93 -32.25 0.21
CA GLY A 240 2.67 -33.46 0.59
C GLY A 240 2.37 -34.69 -0.28
N SER A 241 2.89 -35.85 0.11
CA SER A 241 2.67 -37.12 -0.60
C SER A 241 1.25 -37.64 -0.39
N ILE A 242 0.63 -38.20 -1.42
CA ILE A 242 -0.72 -38.77 -1.39
C ILE A 242 -0.63 -40.29 -1.17
N ALA A 243 -1.39 -40.80 -0.19
CA ALA A 243 -1.44 -42.24 0.10
C ALA A 243 -2.42 -43.00 -0.81
N LEU A 244 -2.11 -44.27 -1.07
CA LEU A 244 -3.02 -45.24 -1.71
C LEU A 244 -3.99 -45.82 -0.66
N THR A 245 -5.23 -46.13 -1.04
CA THR A 245 -6.22 -46.73 -0.11
C THR A 245 -5.75 -48.11 0.38
N ALA A 246 -5.72 -48.30 1.71
CA ALA A 246 -5.03 -49.38 2.43
C ALA A 246 -5.62 -50.81 2.33
N SER A 247 -6.47 -51.09 1.34
CA SER A 247 -7.17 -52.38 1.20
C SER A 247 -6.75 -53.19 -0.03
N SER A 248 -5.62 -52.88 -0.66
CA SER A 248 -5.15 -53.57 -1.87
C SER A 248 -3.67 -53.96 -1.78
N THR A 249 -3.31 -55.14 -2.32
CA THR A 249 -1.92 -55.55 -2.63
C THR A 249 -1.33 -54.75 -3.81
N PHE A 250 -1.99 -53.67 -4.21
CA PHE A 250 -1.68 -52.87 -5.38
C PHE A 250 -0.62 -51.83 -5.03
N THR A 251 0.46 -51.80 -5.82
CA THR A 251 1.45 -50.73 -5.81
C THR A 251 1.42 -50.00 -7.15
N LEU A 252 1.71 -48.70 -7.16
CA LEU A 252 1.89 -47.95 -8.41
C LEU A 252 2.90 -48.63 -9.34
N ASP A 253 3.97 -49.21 -8.80
CA ASP A 253 4.98 -49.92 -9.59
C ASP A 253 4.41 -51.17 -10.28
N ALA A 254 3.65 -51.99 -9.55
CA ALA A 254 3.01 -53.17 -10.12
C ALA A 254 2.02 -52.77 -11.23
N ALA A 255 1.31 -51.66 -11.03
CA ALA A 255 0.40 -51.08 -12.02
C ALA A 255 1.14 -50.63 -13.27
N ILE A 256 2.22 -49.85 -13.12
CA ILE A 256 3.07 -49.39 -14.23
C ILE A 256 3.59 -50.60 -15.02
N GLN A 257 4.10 -51.63 -14.34
CA GLN A 257 4.59 -52.84 -15.00
C GLN A 257 3.46 -53.59 -15.73
N ALA A 258 2.29 -53.72 -15.12
CA ALA A 258 1.14 -54.35 -15.76
C ALA A 258 0.68 -53.61 -17.02
N ALA A 259 0.63 -52.27 -16.99
CA ALA A 259 0.35 -51.47 -18.19
C ALA A 259 1.42 -51.63 -19.26
N ILE A 260 2.71 -51.61 -18.89
CA ILE A 260 3.79 -51.84 -19.86
C ILE A 260 3.64 -53.21 -20.54
N GLN A 261 3.32 -54.27 -19.79
CA GLN A 261 3.11 -55.60 -20.36
C GLN A 261 1.86 -55.67 -21.26
N ALA A 262 0.77 -55.02 -20.86
CA ALA A 262 -0.43 -54.94 -21.69
C ALA A 262 -0.18 -54.15 -22.99
N LEU A 263 0.57 -53.04 -22.94
CA LEU A 263 1.01 -52.30 -24.13
C LEU A 263 1.90 -53.14 -25.05
N LYS A 264 2.82 -53.95 -24.50
CA LYS A 264 3.63 -54.90 -25.29
C LYS A 264 2.76 -55.94 -26.00
N GLY A 265 1.71 -56.43 -25.33
CA GLY A 265 0.75 -57.37 -25.92
C GLY A 265 -0.05 -56.78 -27.09
N LEU A 266 -0.33 -55.46 -27.06
CA LEU A 266 -1.06 -54.73 -28.11
C LEU A 266 -0.18 -54.37 -29.32
N ALA A 267 1.14 -54.26 -29.14
CA ALA A 267 2.07 -53.98 -30.25
C ALA A 267 2.04 -55.08 -31.34
N ALA A 268 1.57 -56.29 -31.01
CA ALA A 268 1.40 -57.38 -31.98
C ALA A 268 0.16 -57.24 -32.90
N THR A 269 -0.81 -56.35 -32.58
CA THR A 269 -2.11 -56.29 -33.26
C THR A 269 -2.43 -54.95 -33.95
N VAL A 270 -1.72 -53.86 -33.64
CA VAL A 270 -2.13 -52.47 -34.01
C VAL A 270 -1.29 -51.85 -35.14
N LEU A 271 -0.74 -52.64 -36.07
CA LEU A 271 0.15 -52.14 -37.14
C LEU A 271 -0.47 -51.14 -38.15
N ASP A 272 -1.76 -50.79 -38.04
CA ASP A 272 -2.50 -50.09 -39.12
C ASP A 272 -3.12 -48.73 -38.73
N ARG A 273 -2.88 -48.19 -37.52
CA ARG A 273 -3.42 -46.85 -37.13
C ARG A 273 -2.42 -45.97 -36.39
N ALA A 274 -2.28 -44.73 -36.86
CA ALA A 274 -1.44 -43.67 -36.28
C ALA A 274 -2.03 -43.08 -34.96
N THR A 275 -2.51 -43.92 -34.04
CA THR A 275 -3.13 -43.50 -32.77
C THR A 275 -2.37 -44.06 -31.58
N GLY A 276 -2.00 -43.21 -30.61
CA GLY A 276 -1.38 -43.66 -29.36
C GLY A 276 -2.36 -44.48 -28.52
N VAL A 277 -1.89 -45.61 -27.97
CA VAL A 277 -2.67 -46.45 -27.04
C VAL A 277 -2.22 -46.14 -25.62
N GLY A 278 -3.18 -45.84 -24.75
CA GLY A 278 -2.96 -45.57 -23.33
C GLY A 278 -3.63 -46.62 -22.45
N ILE A 279 -3.07 -46.83 -21.26
CA ILE A 279 -3.63 -47.73 -20.25
C ILE A 279 -3.72 -46.99 -18.92
N GLY A 280 -4.94 -46.83 -18.40
CA GLY A 280 -5.21 -46.19 -17.11
C GLY A 280 -4.86 -47.08 -15.91
N LEU A 281 -4.33 -46.48 -14.85
CA LEU A 281 -3.82 -47.22 -13.68
C LEU A 281 -4.42 -46.79 -12.34
N LEU A 282 -4.92 -45.56 -12.23
CA LEU A 282 -5.41 -44.98 -10.98
C LEU A 282 -6.58 -44.04 -11.22
N VAL A 283 -7.55 -43.99 -10.29
CA VAL A 283 -8.59 -42.95 -10.27
C VAL A 283 -8.62 -42.20 -8.93
N TYR A 284 -8.83 -40.89 -9.01
CA TYR A 284 -8.91 -39.99 -7.88
C TYR A 284 -10.30 -40.04 -7.18
N SER A 285 -10.34 -40.10 -5.84
CA SER A 285 -11.60 -40.14 -5.10
C SER A 285 -12.38 -38.80 -5.15
N PRO A 286 -13.72 -38.80 -5.35
CA PRO A 286 -14.48 -37.57 -5.59
C PRO A 286 -14.72 -36.61 -4.41
N THR A 287 -14.21 -36.81 -3.19
CA THR A 287 -14.74 -36.05 -2.03
C THR A 287 -13.73 -35.09 -1.40
N LEU A 288 -13.62 -33.90 -1.98
CA LEU A 288 -13.25 -32.69 -1.24
C LEU A 288 -14.47 -31.76 -1.30
N GLY A 289 -15.05 -31.44 -0.14
CA GLY A 289 -16.30 -30.66 0.00
C GLY A 289 -16.26 -29.23 -0.58
N ASN A 290 -15.11 -28.81 -1.10
CA ASN A 290 -14.92 -27.58 -1.84
C ASN A 290 -14.42 -27.98 -3.23
N SER A 291 -15.16 -27.66 -4.28
CA SER A 291 -14.93 -28.11 -5.67
C SER A 291 -13.62 -27.64 -6.33
N ASP A 292 -12.64 -27.16 -5.55
CA ASP A 292 -11.28 -26.81 -5.98
C ASP A 292 -10.36 -28.01 -5.72
N ARG A 293 -9.94 -28.70 -6.79
CA ARG A 293 -9.00 -29.83 -6.69
C ARG A 293 -7.59 -29.39 -7.05
N PHE A 294 -6.62 -29.88 -6.29
CA PHE A 294 -5.22 -29.49 -6.39
C PHE A 294 -4.52 -30.15 -7.60
N SER A 295 -3.62 -29.42 -8.26
CA SER A 295 -2.66 -30.03 -9.18
C SER A 295 -1.83 -31.07 -8.43
N THR A 296 -1.49 -32.18 -9.09
CA THR A 296 -0.69 -33.26 -8.53
C THR A 296 0.50 -33.57 -9.43
N THR A 297 1.48 -34.27 -8.87
CA THR A 297 2.61 -34.83 -9.62
C THR A 297 2.82 -36.28 -9.26
N MET A 298 3.08 -37.12 -10.27
CA MET A 298 3.49 -38.49 -10.11
C MET A 298 4.98 -38.62 -10.40
N SER A 299 5.71 -39.28 -9.53
CA SER A 299 7.15 -39.50 -9.67
C SER A 299 7.47 -40.99 -9.54
N THR A 300 8.40 -41.50 -10.35
CA THR A 300 8.89 -42.89 -10.27
C THR A 300 10.38 -42.94 -10.62
N PRO A 301 11.17 -43.87 -10.06
CA PRO A 301 12.51 -44.14 -10.56
C PRO A 301 12.46 -44.42 -12.06
N VAL A 302 13.32 -43.77 -12.85
CA VAL A 302 13.27 -43.90 -14.33
C VAL A 302 13.43 -45.35 -14.80
N ALA A 303 14.17 -46.16 -14.02
CA ALA A 303 14.37 -47.59 -14.26
C ALA A 303 13.06 -48.40 -14.32
N ALA A 304 11.98 -47.92 -13.69
CA ALA A 304 10.66 -48.56 -13.76
C ALA A 304 10.03 -48.46 -15.16
N LEU A 305 10.31 -47.39 -15.91
CA LEU A 305 9.81 -47.20 -17.27
C LEU A 305 10.76 -47.77 -18.31
N THR A 306 12.07 -47.67 -18.08
CA THR A 306 13.07 -48.19 -18.99
C THR A 306 14.35 -48.56 -18.23
N PRO A 307 14.74 -49.84 -18.19
CA PRO A 307 15.90 -50.29 -17.44
C PRO A 307 17.25 -49.89 -18.07
N GLN A 308 17.27 -49.51 -19.36
CA GLN A 308 18.47 -49.06 -20.06
C GLN A 308 18.45 -47.55 -20.27
N LEU A 309 19.20 -46.82 -19.43
CA LEU A 309 19.35 -45.37 -19.54
C LEU A 309 20.67 -45.00 -20.23
N PRO A 310 20.70 -43.91 -21.02
CA PRO A 310 21.96 -43.37 -21.55
C PRO A 310 22.94 -43.04 -20.42
N SER A 311 24.21 -43.44 -20.58
CA SER A 311 25.26 -43.16 -19.59
C SER A 311 25.63 -41.68 -19.48
N ASN A 312 25.29 -40.88 -20.49
CA ASN A 312 25.53 -39.43 -20.56
C ASN A 312 24.33 -38.57 -20.13
N LEU A 313 23.42 -39.10 -19.30
CA LEU A 313 22.26 -38.36 -18.80
C LEU A 313 22.60 -37.02 -18.13
N PRO A 314 23.65 -36.93 -17.28
CA PRO A 314 24.03 -35.67 -16.65
C PRO A 314 24.41 -34.58 -17.66
N GLU A 315 25.13 -34.93 -18.73
CA GLU A 315 25.49 -33.99 -19.80
C GLU A 315 24.25 -33.55 -20.58
N ILE A 316 23.32 -34.47 -20.87
CA ILE A 316 22.04 -34.14 -21.51
C ILE A 316 21.21 -33.21 -20.62
N ALA A 317 21.20 -33.44 -19.30
CA ALA A 317 20.50 -32.60 -18.33
C ALA A 317 21.08 -31.18 -18.29
N ALA A 318 22.40 -31.06 -18.29
CA ALA A 318 23.11 -29.77 -18.31
C ALA A 318 22.83 -28.99 -19.62
N ALA A 319 22.68 -29.69 -20.74
CA ALA A 319 22.32 -29.10 -22.03
C ALA A 319 20.80 -28.85 -22.20
N GLY A 320 19.96 -29.25 -21.22
CA GLY A 320 18.50 -29.17 -21.33
C GLY A 320 17.91 -30.06 -22.44
N GLY A 321 18.61 -31.11 -22.84
CA GLY A 321 18.25 -32.00 -23.94
C GLY A 321 17.11 -32.97 -23.64
N THR A 322 16.97 -33.99 -24.49
CA THR A 322 15.89 -34.99 -24.43
C THR A 322 16.41 -36.40 -24.62
N VAL A 323 15.75 -37.39 -24.02
CA VAL A 323 16.02 -38.83 -24.21
C VAL A 323 14.78 -39.51 -24.77
N ASP A 324 14.97 -40.47 -25.68
CA ASP A 324 13.86 -41.26 -26.22
C ASP A 324 13.43 -42.32 -25.20
N MET A 325 12.17 -42.26 -24.77
CA MET A 325 11.57 -43.20 -23.84
C MET A 325 10.49 -44.04 -24.55
N PRO A 326 10.51 -45.39 -24.47
CA PRO A 326 9.50 -46.26 -25.08
C PRO A 326 8.11 -46.11 -24.44
N TYR A 327 8.05 -45.65 -23.19
CA TYR A 327 6.81 -45.40 -22.47
C TYR A 327 6.88 -44.04 -21.77
N ARG A 328 5.76 -43.31 -21.80
CA ARG A 328 5.55 -42.05 -21.07
C ARG A 328 4.30 -42.16 -20.23
N ILE A 329 4.23 -41.38 -19.16
CA ILE A 329 3.05 -41.28 -18.30
C ILE A 329 2.38 -39.95 -18.57
N TYR A 330 1.06 -39.99 -18.72
CA TYR A 330 0.19 -38.84 -18.83
C TYR A 330 -0.74 -38.78 -17.62
N GLY A 331 -0.88 -37.61 -17.00
CA GLY A 331 -1.81 -37.38 -15.91
C GLY A 331 -2.91 -36.41 -16.36
N ASP A 332 -4.15 -36.89 -16.39
CA ASP A 332 -5.31 -36.02 -16.55
C ASP A 332 -5.91 -35.64 -15.17
N HIS A 333 -7.13 -35.12 -15.15
CA HIS A 333 -7.83 -34.70 -13.93
C HIS A 333 -8.25 -35.85 -13.01
N TYR A 334 -8.48 -37.03 -13.56
CA TYR A 334 -9.08 -38.17 -12.86
C TYR A 334 -8.14 -39.35 -12.74
N GLN A 335 -7.16 -39.49 -13.64
CA GLN A 335 -6.33 -40.69 -13.76
C GLN A 335 -4.92 -40.42 -14.29
N TYR A 336 -4.03 -41.37 -13.98
CA TYR A 336 -2.72 -41.49 -14.60
C TYR A 336 -2.70 -42.69 -15.53
N SER A 337 -2.18 -42.49 -16.73
CA SER A 337 -2.14 -43.49 -17.80
C SER A 337 -0.73 -43.64 -18.37
N VAL A 338 -0.31 -44.88 -18.60
CA VAL A 338 0.94 -45.18 -19.31
C VAL A 338 0.64 -45.28 -20.81
N ILE A 339 1.48 -44.64 -21.62
CA ILE A 339 1.33 -44.50 -23.06
C ILE A 339 2.57 -45.05 -23.74
N ALA A 340 2.38 -45.87 -24.79
CA ALA A 340 3.48 -46.29 -25.66
C ALA A 340 3.86 -45.16 -26.62
N THR A 341 5.16 -44.90 -26.76
CA THR A 341 5.67 -43.94 -27.74
C THR A 341 5.90 -44.62 -29.08
N SER A 342 5.80 -43.86 -30.17
CA SER A 342 6.05 -44.36 -31.52
C SER A 342 7.06 -43.47 -32.23
N ALA A 343 7.81 -44.03 -33.17
CA ALA A 343 8.70 -43.25 -34.04
C ALA A 343 7.93 -42.39 -35.06
N GLY A 344 6.61 -42.61 -35.22
CA GLY A 344 5.71 -41.77 -36.03
C GLY A 344 4.99 -40.67 -35.23
N ASP A 345 4.31 -39.76 -35.93
CA ASP A 345 3.72 -38.49 -35.43
C ASP A 345 2.65 -38.58 -34.32
N SER A 346 2.36 -39.76 -33.74
CA SER A 346 1.28 -39.92 -32.76
C SER A 346 1.68 -39.51 -31.33
N VAL A 347 2.78 -40.05 -30.76
CA VAL A 347 3.27 -39.72 -29.41
C VAL A 347 4.79 -39.67 -29.43
N SER A 348 5.35 -38.47 -29.20
CA SER A 348 6.80 -38.27 -29.22
C SER A 348 7.52 -39.09 -28.15
N ALA A 349 8.59 -39.80 -28.54
CA ALA A 349 9.48 -40.48 -27.60
C ALA A 349 10.36 -39.51 -26.79
N LYS A 350 10.53 -38.26 -27.24
CA LYS A 350 11.47 -37.29 -26.67
C LYS A 350 10.97 -36.79 -25.31
N VAL A 351 11.57 -37.27 -24.23
CA VAL A 351 11.36 -36.81 -22.85
C VAL A 351 12.44 -35.82 -22.46
N PRO A 352 12.10 -34.60 -22.01
CA PRO A 352 13.09 -33.64 -21.53
C PRO A 352 13.87 -34.13 -20.32
N VAL A 353 15.18 -33.87 -20.29
CA VAL A 353 16.05 -34.12 -19.13
C VAL A 353 16.39 -32.80 -18.47
N ARG A 354 16.24 -32.71 -17.15
CA ARG A 354 16.41 -31.50 -16.36
C ARG A 354 17.36 -31.75 -15.20
N ALA A 355 18.36 -30.89 -15.05
CA ALA A 355 19.27 -30.93 -13.93
C ALA A 355 18.61 -30.32 -12.68
N LEU A 356 18.79 -30.98 -11.53
CA LEU A 356 18.41 -30.45 -10.24
C LEU A 356 19.56 -29.64 -9.62
N THR A 357 19.21 -28.56 -8.92
CA THR A 357 20.18 -27.71 -8.21
C THR A 357 20.05 -27.88 -6.70
N LEU A 358 21.16 -27.98 -5.98
CA LEU A 358 21.12 -28.01 -4.51
C LEU A 358 20.84 -26.61 -3.96
N ASP A 359 19.70 -26.44 -3.30
CA ASP A 359 19.40 -25.28 -2.47
C ASP A 359 19.87 -25.55 -1.04
N THR A 360 20.99 -24.91 -0.67
CA THR A 360 21.61 -25.06 0.65
C THR A 360 20.80 -24.44 1.79
N ALA A 361 19.89 -23.50 1.49
CA ALA A 361 19.02 -22.91 2.50
C ALA A 361 17.85 -23.84 2.83
N LEU A 362 17.32 -24.52 1.82
CA LEU A 362 16.24 -25.51 1.99
C LEU A 362 16.74 -26.91 2.35
N ASN A 363 18.05 -27.16 2.28
CA ASN A 363 18.63 -28.51 2.30
C ASN A 363 17.87 -29.45 1.36
N ALA A 364 17.67 -29.01 0.12
CA ALA A 364 16.87 -29.75 -0.85
C ALA A 364 17.42 -29.58 -2.25
N TYR A 365 17.26 -30.60 -3.08
CA TYR A 365 17.42 -30.42 -4.52
C TYR A 365 16.15 -29.81 -5.10
N THR A 366 16.28 -28.81 -5.96
CA THR A 366 15.14 -28.07 -6.51
C THR A 366 15.21 -27.98 -8.03
N PHE A 367 14.04 -27.86 -8.64
CA PHE A 367 13.87 -27.47 -10.02
C PHE A 367 12.64 -26.57 -10.13
N THR A 368 12.75 -25.48 -10.88
CA THR A 368 11.61 -24.61 -11.20
C THR A 368 11.44 -24.55 -12.71
N SER A 369 10.24 -24.89 -13.19
CA SER A 369 9.92 -24.86 -14.61
C SER A 369 9.75 -23.44 -15.14
N ALA A 370 9.85 -23.28 -16.46
CA ALA A 370 9.57 -22.03 -17.16
C ALA A 370 8.06 -21.85 -17.48
N ASP A 371 7.19 -22.69 -16.92
CA ASP A 371 5.75 -22.58 -17.09
C ASP A 371 5.21 -21.29 -16.45
N THR A 372 4.00 -20.87 -16.82
CA THR A 372 3.31 -19.74 -16.19
C THR A 372 1.96 -20.23 -15.65
N PRO A 373 1.77 -20.36 -14.33
CA PRO A 373 2.75 -20.11 -13.27
C PRO A 373 3.88 -21.16 -13.21
N PRO A 374 5.09 -20.80 -12.75
CA PRO A 374 6.19 -21.74 -12.58
C PRO A 374 5.84 -22.85 -11.61
N ARG A 375 6.24 -24.09 -11.93
CA ARG A 375 6.10 -25.25 -11.07
C ARG A 375 7.44 -25.59 -10.44
N THR A 376 7.47 -25.75 -9.13
CA THR A 376 8.70 -26.06 -8.39
C THR A 376 8.64 -27.47 -7.81
N LEU A 377 9.65 -28.28 -8.09
CA LEU A 377 9.88 -29.55 -7.42
C LEU A 377 10.94 -29.34 -6.35
N VAL A 378 10.68 -29.87 -5.15
CA VAL A 378 11.58 -29.83 -4.00
C VAL A 378 11.80 -31.25 -3.52
N PHE A 379 13.05 -31.67 -3.47
CA PHE A 379 13.50 -32.98 -2.99
C PHE A 379 14.31 -32.80 -1.71
N PRO A 380 13.68 -32.84 -0.53
CA PRO A 380 14.37 -32.63 0.75
C PRO A 380 15.46 -33.67 1.00
N VAL A 381 16.59 -33.22 1.55
CA VAL A 381 17.70 -34.06 2.00
C VAL A 381 18.16 -33.61 3.39
N THR A 382 18.75 -34.49 4.19
CA THR A 382 19.45 -34.05 5.41
C THR A 382 20.93 -33.84 5.10
N THR A 383 21.50 -32.75 5.60
CA THR A 383 22.95 -32.61 5.74
C THR A 383 23.36 -33.33 7.03
N PRO A 384 24.27 -34.32 6.99
CA PRO A 384 24.89 -34.80 8.22
C PRO A 384 25.70 -33.66 8.81
N GLY A 385 25.41 -33.31 10.06
CA GLY A 385 26.39 -32.59 10.87
C GLY A 385 27.67 -33.42 10.93
N ASN A 386 28.79 -32.74 10.72
CA ASN A 386 30.17 -33.19 10.96
C ASN A 386 30.71 -34.27 9.99
N SER A 387 31.70 -33.83 9.20
CA SER A 387 32.73 -34.56 8.45
C SER A 387 32.74 -36.09 8.59
N SER A 388 32.16 -36.79 7.62
CA SER A 388 32.55 -38.16 7.26
C SER A 388 32.33 -38.36 5.76
N THR A 389 33.37 -38.85 5.09
CA THR A 389 33.47 -39.04 3.63
C THR A 389 32.80 -40.31 3.12
N THR A 390 31.71 -40.75 3.74
CA THR A 390 31.00 -41.97 3.34
C THR A 390 29.50 -41.75 3.40
N THR A 391 28.92 -41.54 2.22
CA THR A 391 27.48 -41.54 1.86
C THR A 391 26.56 -40.51 2.55
N PRO A 392 25.66 -39.83 1.82
CA PRO A 392 24.79 -38.83 2.42
C PRO A 392 23.78 -39.44 3.39
N SER A 393 23.44 -38.60 4.36
CA SER A 393 22.63 -38.80 5.56
C SER A 393 21.17 -39.16 5.31
N HIS A 394 20.58 -39.82 6.30
CA HIS A 394 19.19 -40.26 6.42
C HIS A 394 18.16 -39.24 5.90
N MET A 395 17.31 -39.60 4.95
CA MET A 395 16.36 -38.69 4.28
C MET A 395 15.26 -38.15 5.23
N VAL A 396 14.70 -36.99 4.88
CA VAL A 396 13.50 -36.44 5.55
C VAL A 396 12.27 -37.01 4.88
N ASP A 397 11.34 -37.57 5.66
CA ASP A 397 10.06 -38.04 5.15
C ASP A 397 9.20 -36.87 4.65
N VAL A 398 8.62 -37.03 3.46
CA VAL A 398 7.64 -36.07 2.93
C VAL A 398 6.35 -36.23 3.73
N PRO A 399 5.77 -35.14 4.31
CA PRO A 399 4.52 -35.24 5.03
C PRO A 399 3.41 -35.86 4.17
N VAL A 400 2.63 -36.78 4.74
CA VAL A 400 1.48 -37.39 4.06
C VAL A 400 0.31 -36.40 4.08
N HIS A 401 -0.31 -36.20 2.92
CA HIS A 401 -1.48 -35.37 2.78
C HIS A 401 -2.73 -36.10 3.28
N GLU A 402 -3.29 -35.61 4.38
CA GLU A 402 -4.57 -36.08 4.94
C GLU A 402 -5.76 -35.58 4.09
N GLY A 403 -6.63 -36.48 3.65
CA GLY A 403 -7.90 -36.13 2.99
C GLY A 403 -8.04 -36.48 1.50
N VAL A 404 -7.02 -37.07 0.88
CA VAL A 404 -7.10 -37.62 -0.49
C VAL A 404 -6.63 -39.06 -0.48
N THR A 405 -7.48 -39.95 -0.97
CA THR A 405 -7.11 -41.34 -1.23
C THR A 405 -7.35 -41.68 -2.69
N LEU A 406 -6.45 -42.50 -3.24
CA LEU A 406 -6.54 -42.98 -4.61
C LEU A 406 -7.04 -44.42 -4.61
N THR A 407 -7.87 -44.74 -5.60
CA THR A 407 -8.38 -46.08 -5.84
C THR A 407 -7.77 -46.64 -7.12
N PRO A 408 -7.15 -47.82 -7.06
CA PRO A 408 -6.70 -48.53 -8.25
C PRO A 408 -7.84 -48.78 -9.24
N ILE A 409 -7.56 -48.72 -10.54
CA ILE A 409 -8.48 -49.20 -11.58
C ILE A 409 -7.91 -50.42 -12.29
N GLU A 410 -8.79 -51.19 -12.92
CA GLU A 410 -8.40 -52.28 -13.78
C GLU A 410 -7.72 -51.73 -15.05
N VAL A 411 -6.55 -52.29 -15.34
CA VAL A 411 -5.64 -51.92 -16.43
C VAL A 411 -6.34 -52.14 -17.77
N THR A 412 -6.97 -51.09 -18.30
CA THR A 412 -7.79 -51.16 -19.51
C THR A 412 -7.11 -50.42 -20.66
N ALA A 413 -7.05 -51.05 -21.83
CA ALA A 413 -6.52 -50.43 -23.04
C ALA A 413 -7.56 -49.54 -23.71
N GLU A 414 -7.25 -48.26 -23.85
CA GLU A 414 -8.09 -47.29 -24.55
C GLU A 414 -7.30 -46.64 -25.70
N ALA A 415 -7.97 -46.51 -26.86
CA ALA A 415 -7.45 -45.69 -27.94
C ALA A 415 -7.61 -44.22 -27.53
N LEU A 416 -6.49 -43.52 -27.33
CA LEU A 416 -6.56 -42.12 -26.94
C LEU A 416 -7.10 -41.30 -28.13
N PRO A 417 -8.17 -40.50 -27.95
CA PRO A 417 -8.65 -39.61 -29.01
C PRO A 417 -7.53 -38.65 -29.40
N ALA A 418 -7.40 -38.33 -30.71
CA ALA A 418 -6.38 -37.46 -31.33
C ALA A 418 -5.45 -36.78 -30.31
N PHE A 419 -4.43 -37.54 -29.90
CA PHE A 419 -3.48 -37.13 -28.88
C PHE A 419 -2.76 -35.88 -29.37
N TYR A 420 -2.80 -34.79 -28.59
CA TYR A 420 -2.00 -33.60 -28.90
C TYR A 420 -0.65 -33.78 -28.21
N PRO A 421 0.47 -33.95 -28.95
CA PRO A 421 1.80 -34.18 -28.37
C PRO A 421 2.31 -33.04 -27.46
N GLN A 422 1.61 -31.90 -27.41
CA GLN A 422 2.01 -30.69 -26.69
C GLN A 422 1.57 -30.65 -25.21
N ASP A 423 0.81 -31.62 -24.70
CA ASP A 423 0.30 -31.60 -23.31
C ASP A 423 1.06 -32.52 -22.32
N LEU A 424 2.11 -33.21 -22.79
CA LEU A 424 2.95 -34.03 -21.92
C LEU A 424 3.88 -33.13 -21.08
N ARG A 425 3.55 -32.96 -19.80
CA ARG A 425 4.32 -32.19 -18.81
C ARG A 425 5.16 -33.12 -17.92
N ASP A 426 5.92 -33.99 -18.56
CA ASP A 426 6.85 -34.94 -17.95
C ASP A 426 8.31 -34.57 -18.22
N ALA A 427 9.19 -34.94 -17.29
CA ALA A 427 10.63 -34.81 -17.45
C ALA A 427 11.38 -35.84 -16.60
N ILE A 428 12.62 -36.10 -17.00
CA ILE A 428 13.59 -36.84 -16.19
C ILE A 428 14.43 -35.83 -15.41
N TYR A 429 14.37 -35.90 -14.09
CA TYR A 429 15.12 -35.06 -13.17
C TYR A 429 16.39 -35.78 -12.73
N VAL A 430 17.53 -35.14 -12.96
CA VAL A 430 18.87 -35.69 -12.71
C VAL A 430 19.50 -34.94 -11.55
N PHE A 431 19.83 -35.68 -10.50
CA PHE A 431 20.59 -35.13 -9.38
C PHE A 431 22.05 -34.89 -9.79
N PRO A 432 22.75 -33.92 -9.17
CA PRO A 432 24.19 -33.77 -9.35
C PRO A 432 24.92 -35.10 -9.12
N LYS A 433 25.95 -35.39 -9.93
CA LYS A 433 26.69 -36.66 -9.91
C LYS A 433 27.20 -37.04 -8.51
N GLU A 434 27.57 -36.04 -7.71
CA GLU A 434 28.10 -36.20 -6.35
C GLU A 434 27.04 -36.69 -5.34
N SER A 435 25.75 -36.53 -5.64
CA SER A 435 24.67 -36.96 -4.75
C SER A 435 24.52 -38.48 -4.61
N GLY A 436 24.95 -39.25 -5.62
CA GLY A 436 24.73 -40.69 -5.70
C GLY A 436 23.26 -41.11 -5.85
N LEU A 437 22.33 -40.16 -6.09
CA LEU A 437 20.90 -40.43 -6.22
C LEU A 437 20.53 -40.81 -7.66
N PRO A 438 19.65 -41.80 -7.87
CA PRO A 438 19.20 -42.19 -9.20
C PRO A 438 18.28 -41.11 -9.81
N PRO A 439 18.23 -40.99 -11.15
CA PRO A 439 17.31 -40.05 -11.80
C PRO A 439 15.85 -40.45 -11.56
N ILE A 440 14.98 -39.45 -11.48
CA ILE A 440 13.54 -39.61 -11.24
C ILE A 440 12.77 -39.12 -12.47
N TYR A 441 11.84 -39.92 -12.96
CA TYR A 441 10.84 -39.47 -13.92
C TYR A 441 9.68 -38.86 -13.15
N ALA A 442 9.29 -37.62 -13.44
CA ALA A 442 8.09 -37.04 -12.87
C ALA A 442 7.22 -36.36 -13.93
N VAL A 443 5.91 -36.50 -13.74
CA VAL A 443 4.86 -35.91 -14.58
C VAL A 443 3.93 -35.09 -13.71
N PHE A 444 3.48 -33.94 -14.22
CA PHE A 444 2.47 -33.12 -13.56
C PHE A 444 1.09 -33.34 -14.20
N SER A 445 0.04 -33.24 -13.39
CA SER A 445 -1.33 -33.20 -13.89
C SER A 445 -1.63 -31.91 -14.68
N GLU A 446 -2.64 -31.97 -15.55
CA GLU A 446 -3.08 -30.85 -16.36
C GLU A 446 -3.57 -29.65 -15.48
N PRO A 447 -3.12 -28.41 -15.75
CA PRO A 447 -3.50 -27.24 -14.95
C PRO A 447 -4.92 -26.71 -15.20
N LEU A 448 -5.48 -26.90 -16.40
CA LEU A 448 -6.80 -26.37 -16.81
C LEU A 448 -7.98 -27.23 -16.35
N ASP A 449 -7.68 -28.31 -15.64
CA ASP A 449 -8.67 -29.19 -15.05
C ASP A 449 -8.58 -29.07 -13.52
N SER A 450 -9.19 -27.99 -13.00
CA SER A 450 -9.05 -27.56 -11.60
C SER A 450 -10.29 -27.88 -10.75
N GLY A 451 -11.21 -28.69 -11.26
CA GLY A 451 -12.50 -29.02 -10.64
C GLY A 451 -13.62 -28.00 -10.92
N LYS A 452 -13.29 -26.73 -11.18
CA LYS A 452 -14.25 -25.68 -11.61
C LYS A 452 -14.41 -25.57 -13.13
N PHE A 453 -13.35 -25.85 -13.87
CA PHE A 453 -13.32 -25.83 -15.33
C PHE A 453 -12.53 -27.04 -15.81
N THR A 454 -12.90 -27.59 -16.97
CA THR A 454 -12.11 -28.59 -17.70
C THR A 454 -11.78 -28.05 -19.08
N ARG A 455 -10.64 -28.43 -19.68
CA ARG A 455 -10.28 -27.98 -21.04
C ARG A 455 -11.35 -28.32 -22.06
N ARG A 456 -11.95 -29.52 -21.95
CA ARG A 456 -13.06 -29.96 -22.81
C ARG A 456 -14.31 -29.09 -22.64
N GLN A 457 -14.61 -28.65 -21.42
CA GLN A 457 -15.72 -27.73 -21.15
C GLN A 457 -15.41 -26.33 -21.71
N LEU A 458 -14.20 -25.82 -21.48
CA LEU A 458 -13.75 -24.52 -21.98
C LEU A 458 -13.74 -24.49 -23.52
N ASP A 459 -13.25 -25.52 -24.19
CA ASP A 459 -13.28 -25.62 -25.65
C ASP A 459 -14.70 -25.64 -26.21
N ARG A 460 -15.61 -26.38 -25.57
CA ARG A 460 -17.03 -26.41 -25.96
C ARG A 460 -17.72 -25.06 -25.74
N LYS A 461 -17.26 -24.29 -24.74
CA LYS A 461 -17.82 -22.99 -24.36
C LYS A 461 -17.06 -21.81 -24.96
N PHE A 462 -15.97 -22.04 -25.68
CA PHE A 462 -15.13 -21.00 -26.28
C PHE A 462 -15.87 -20.14 -27.30
N LYS A 463 -16.97 -20.65 -27.88
CA LYS A 463 -17.92 -19.87 -28.69
C LYS A 463 -18.55 -18.67 -27.96
N HIS A 464 -18.43 -18.62 -26.63
CA HIS A 464 -18.87 -17.51 -25.80
C HIS A 464 -17.69 -16.63 -25.32
N ALA A 465 -16.46 -16.88 -25.76
CA ALA A 465 -15.28 -16.13 -25.31
C ALA A 465 -15.34 -14.65 -25.73
N SER A 466 -15.99 -14.35 -26.85
CA SER A 466 -16.19 -12.98 -27.34
C SER A 466 -17.04 -12.12 -26.40
N SER A 467 -18.00 -12.72 -25.66
CA SER A 467 -18.76 -11.98 -24.63
C SER A 467 -17.93 -11.61 -23.40
N PHE A 468 -16.72 -12.17 -23.29
CA PHE A 468 -15.73 -11.83 -22.26
C PHE A 468 -14.55 -11.00 -22.84
N GLY A 469 -14.70 -10.46 -24.06
CA GLY A 469 -13.68 -9.62 -24.70
C GLY A 469 -12.49 -10.40 -25.28
N ILE A 470 -12.63 -11.71 -25.51
CA ILE A 470 -11.59 -12.56 -26.11
C ILE A 470 -11.97 -12.87 -27.56
N ASP A 471 -11.14 -12.40 -28.50
CA ASP A 471 -11.39 -12.55 -29.94
C ASP A 471 -10.95 -13.93 -30.47
N GLU A 472 -11.74 -14.54 -31.37
CA GLU A 472 -11.56 -15.95 -31.79
C GLU A 472 -10.18 -16.22 -32.43
N ASN A 473 -9.57 -15.20 -33.05
CA ASN A 473 -8.23 -15.26 -33.64
C ASN A 473 -7.09 -15.44 -32.62
N GLN A 474 -7.35 -15.23 -31.32
CA GLN A 474 -6.37 -15.50 -30.28
C GLN A 474 -6.19 -16.99 -29.98
N LYS A 475 -7.07 -17.88 -30.46
CA LYS A 475 -6.92 -19.33 -30.26
C LYS A 475 -5.67 -19.90 -30.95
N LYS A 476 -5.15 -19.25 -32.00
CA LYS A 476 -3.92 -19.64 -32.70
C LYS A 476 -2.64 -19.01 -32.15
N HIS A 477 -2.74 -17.90 -31.43
CA HIS A 477 -1.58 -17.13 -30.94
C HIS A 477 -1.41 -17.12 -29.43
N ARG A 478 -2.45 -17.49 -28.68
CA ARG A 478 -2.38 -17.77 -27.24
C ARG A 478 -2.82 -19.19 -27.02
N ASN A 479 -1.89 -20.12 -27.24
CA ASN A 479 -1.91 -21.38 -26.52
C ASN A 479 -2.07 -21.01 -25.04
N PHE A 480 -3.13 -21.50 -24.40
CA PHE A 480 -3.31 -21.38 -22.96
C PHE A 480 -2.16 -22.14 -22.29
N ASN A 481 -1.02 -21.47 -22.09
CA ASN A 481 0.19 -22.00 -21.45
C ASN A 481 0.02 -22.07 -19.94
#